data_AF-A0A5C1YUL2-F1
#
_entry.id   AF-A0A5C1YUL2-F1
#
_cell.length_a   1.000
_cell.length_b   1.000
_cell.length_c   1.000
_cell.angle_alpha   90.00
_cell.angle_beta   90.00
_cell.angle_gamma   90.00
#
_symmetry.space_group_name_H-M   'P 1'
#
loop_
_entity.id
_entity.type
_entity.pdbx_description
1 polymer ?
#
loop_
_entity_poly.entity_id
_entity_poly.type
_entity_poly.pdbx_seq_one_letter_code
_entity_poly.pdbx_strand_id
1 'polypeptide(L)'
;MGYLLLALTIIIGLFAEGAGTWVRANAPSLNAPPAYAVQPWLAYKSAVQVYVEQHPGVSGSLDLDTLGLQGQTAALAQAGNSIIATPGQTTVVTWMAMPANAQADTLSLSDGDHSIGLSNGTSWTSPWFGDMGALPLMVPAGDIVSVVILSGTGF
;
A
#
# COMPACT_ATOMS: atom_id res chain seq x y z
N MET A 1 45.20 57.35 -1.22
CA MET A 1 44.42 57.55 -2.46
C MET A 1 44.69 56.34 -3.35
N GLY A 2 43.88 55.29 -3.49
CA GLY A 2 42.52 55.00 -3.08
C GLY A 2 42.17 53.57 -3.53
N TYR A 3 41.05 53.07 -2.99
CA TYR A 3 40.21 51.96 -3.48
C TYR A 3 40.67 50.51 -3.24
N LEU A 4 40.33 50.05 -2.02
CA LEU A 4 39.67 48.77 -1.77
C LEU A 4 38.38 48.63 -2.61
N LEU A 5 38.03 47.37 -2.95
CA LEU A 5 36.72 46.81 -3.34
C LEU A 5 36.43 46.58 -4.84
N LEU A 6 36.38 45.29 -5.22
CA LEU A 6 35.28 44.51 -5.86
C LEU A 6 35.94 43.30 -6.57
N ALA A 7 35.84 42.06 -6.07
CA ALA A 7 34.68 41.16 -6.12
C ALA A 7 34.11 40.93 -7.53
N LEU A 8 33.98 39.64 -7.87
CA LEU A 8 33.17 39.05 -8.94
C LEU A 8 33.92 38.66 -10.25
N THR A 9 34.64 37.55 -10.23
CA THR A 9 34.98 36.79 -11.45
C THR A 9 34.10 35.54 -11.56
N ILE A 10 33.00 35.75 -12.28
CA ILE A 10 32.25 34.86 -13.18
C ILE A 10 32.74 33.41 -13.22
N ILE A 11 31.94 32.49 -12.66
CA ILE A 11 32.06 31.05 -12.90
C ILE A 11 31.57 30.77 -14.33
N ILE A 12 32.50 30.43 -15.22
CA ILE A 12 32.22 30.00 -16.58
C ILE A 12 31.62 28.58 -16.52
N GLY A 13 30.44 28.42 -17.10
CA GLY A 13 29.80 27.13 -17.27
C GLY A 13 30.57 26.25 -18.24
N LEU A 14 30.69 24.97 -17.89
CA LEU A 14 30.98 23.90 -18.83
C LEU A 14 29.88 22.85 -18.69
N PHE A 15 29.00 22.80 -19.69
CA PHE A 15 28.15 21.66 -19.96
C PHE A 15 29.05 20.53 -20.45
N ALA A 16 29.20 19.48 -19.64
CA ALA A 16 29.77 18.21 -20.10
C ALA A 16 28.63 17.26 -20.44
N GLU A 17 28.71 16.72 -21.64
CA GLU A 17 27.70 15.98 -22.38
C GLU A 17 27.43 14.58 -21.79
N GLY A 18 26.14 14.25 -21.66
CA GLY A 18 25.59 13.04 -22.27
C GLY A 18 26.11 11.67 -21.85
N ALA A 19 26.09 11.34 -20.55
CA ALA A 19 25.95 9.94 -20.16
C ALA A 19 24.48 9.52 -20.36
N GLY A 20 24.21 8.76 -21.43
CA GLY A 20 22.89 8.23 -21.76
C GLY A 20 22.36 7.30 -20.68
N THR A 21 21.65 7.86 -19.70
CA THR A 21 20.76 7.10 -18.84
C THR A 21 19.47 6.84 -19.61
N TRP A 22 19.17 5.57 -19.87
CA TRP A 22 17.83 5.15 -20.28
C TRP A 22 16.86 5.51 -19.16
N VAL A 23 16.30 6.71 -19.21
CA VAL A 23 15.11 7.04 -18.45
C VAL A 23 14.01 6.22 -19.11
N ARG A 24 13.71 5.05 -18.54
CA ARG A 24 12.35 4.52 -18.67
C ARG A 24 11.46 5.59 -18.05
N ALA A 25 10.90 6.44 -18.90
CA ALA A 25 9.79 7.27 -18.51
C ALA A 25 8.70 6.27 -18.08
N ASN A 26 8.54 6.09 -16.77
CA ASN A 26 7.27 5.66 -16.23
C ASN A 26 6.30 6.76 -16.66
N ALA A 27 5.69 6.58 -17.83
CA ALA A 27 4.53 7.36 -18.21
C ALA A 27 3.57 7.24 -17.02
N PRO A 28 3.11 8.35 -16.42
CA PRO A 28 2.06 8.27 -15.42
C PRO A 28 0.92 7.49 -16.06
N SER A 29 0.57 6.34 -15.49
CA SER A 29 -0.65 5.68 -15.92
C SER A 29 -1.79 6.66 -15.67
N LEU A 30 -2.60 6.92 -16.67
CA LEU A 30 -3.76 7.83 -16.60
C LEU A 30 -4.86 7.33 -15.63
N ASN A 31 -4.57 6.29 -14.84
CA ASN A 31 -5.40 5.67 -13.83
C ASN A 31 -4.67 5.62 -12.47
N ALA A 32 -3.92 6.65 -12.09
CA ALA A 32 -3.43 6.74 -10.72
C ALA A 32 -4.63 7.02 -9.79
N PRO A 33 -5.04 6.10 -8.90
CA PRO A 33 -5.89 6.50 -7.78
C PRO A 33 -5.13 7.59 -7.00
N PRO A 34 -5.85 8.56 -6.43
CA PRO A 34 -5.21 9.74 -5.89
C PRO A 34 -4.16 9.34 -4.85
N ALA A 35 -3.08 10.12 -4.76
CA ALA A 35 -2.07 10.06 -3.70
C ALA A 35 -2.66 10.18 -2.26
N TYR A 36 -3.99 10.31 -2.13
CA TYR A 36 -4.78 10.35 -0.91
C TYR A 36 -5.26 8.96 -0.40
N ALA A 37 -4.93 7.85 -1.08
CA ALA A 37 -5.47 6.53 -0.74
C ALA A 37 -4.77 5.81 0.44
N VAL A 38 -3.55 6.21 0.81
CA VAL A 38 -2.74 5.49 1.82
C VAL A 38 -3.42 5.46 3.20
N GLN A 39 -3.72 6.63 3.75
CA GLN A 39 -4.35 6.75 5.06
C GLN A 39 -5.76 6.10 5.10
N PRO A 40 -6.65 6.34 4.11
CA PRO A 40 -7.91 5.61 4.01
C PRO A 40 -7.76 4.10 3.97
N TRP A 41 -6.77 3.57 3.24
CA TRP A 41 -6.56 2.12 3.16
C TRP A 41 -6.03 1.53 4.46
N LEU A 42 -5.09 2.20 5.14
CA LEU A 42 -4.63 1.80 6.47
C LEU A 42 -5.76 1.82 7.50
N ALA A 43 -6.65 2.82 7.44
CA ALA A 43 -7.86 2.86 8.26
C ALA A 43 -8.82 1.72 7.90
N TYR A 44 -9.01 1.45 6.60
CA TYR A 44 -9.86 0.37 6.11
C TYR A 44 -9.39 -1.02 6.57
N LYS A 45 -8.10 -1.36 6.39
CA LYS A 45 -7.57 -2.65 6.83
C LYS A 45 -7.76 -2.85 8.34
N SER A 46 -7.53 -1.80 9.12
CA SER A 46 -7.68 -1.81 10.57
C SER A 46 -9.15 -1.98 10.96
N ALA A 47 -10.07 -1.28 10.29
CA ALA A 47 -11.50 -1.42 10.52
C ALA A 47 -12.00 -2.84 10.22
N VAL A 48 -11.54 -3.46 9.13
CA VAL A 48 -11.86 -4.87 8.82
C VAL A 48 -11.36 -5.80 9.93
N GLN A 49 -10.09 -5.65 10.34
CA GLN A 49 -9.53 -6.50 11.40
C GLN A 49 -10.31 -6.35 12.72
N VAL A 50 -10.55 -5.11 13.16
CA VAL A 50 -11.30 -4.83 14.39
C VAL A 50 -12.73 -5.38 14.31
N TYR A 51 -13.39 -5.27 13.16
CA TYR A 51 -14.72 -5.82 12.97
C TYR A 51 -14.72 -7.34 13.13
N VAL A 52 -13.75 -8.04 12.52
CA VAL A 52 -13.62 -9.50 12.63
C VAL A 52 -13.31 -9.91 14.07
N GLU A 53 -12.44 -9.18 14.77
CA GLU A 53 -12.15 -9.42 16.19
C GLU A 53 -13.40 -9.30 17.08
N GLN A 54 -14.31 -8.38 16.76
CA GLN A 54 -15.56 -8.15 17.49
C GLN A 54 -16.70 -9.09 17.07
N HIS A 55 -16.60 -9.73 15.90
CA HIS A 55 -17.62 -10.63 15.35
C HIS A 55 -17.01 -11.99 14.97
N PRO A 56 -16.64 -12.82 15.96
CA PRO A 56 -16.01 -14.10 15.69
C PRO A 56 -16.92 -15.01 14.85
N GLY A 57 -16.35 -15.69 13.87
CA GLY A 57 -17.08 -16.54 12.93
C GLY A 57 -17.68 -15.82 11.71
N VAL A 58 -17.51 -14.50 11.59
CA VAL A 58 -17.86 -13.79 10.35
C VAL A 58 -17.02 -14.32 9.18
N SER A 59 -17.63 -14.45 8.01
CA SER A 59 -16.96 -14.84 6.77
C SER A 59 -17.56 -14.09 5.57
N GLY A 60 -16.84 -14.08 4.45
CA GLY A 60 -17.24 -13.36 3.24
C GLY A 60 -16.51 -12.03 3.08
N SER A 61 -17.23 -10.98 2.69
CA SER A 61 -16.69 -9.62 2.51
C SER A 61 -17.52 -8.63 3.31
N LEU A 62 -16.88 -7.57 3.81
CA LEU A 62 -17.53 -6.47 4.53
C LEU A 62 -17.66 -5.25 3.62
N ASP A 63 -18.85 -4.65 3.63
CA ASP A 63 -19.12 -3.40 2.93
C ASP A 63 -18.61 -2.20 3.73
N LEU A 64 -18.34 -1.08 3.04
CA LEU A 64 -17.86 0.15 3.69
C LEU A 64 -18.84 0.69 4.74
N ASP A 65 -20.14 0.51 4.54
CA ASP A 65 -21.17 0.92 5.48
C ASP A 65 -21.08 0.13 6.80
N THR A 66 -20.82 -1.18 6.72
CA THR A 66 -20.60 -2.05 7.89
C THR A 66 -19.38 -1.61 8.70
N LEU A 67 -18.37 -1.07 8.03
CA LEU A 67 -17.14 -0.57 8.63
C LEU A 67 -17.22 0.89 9.09
N GLY A 68 -18.33 1.59 8.84
CA GLY A 68 -18.46 3.02 9.13
C GLY A 68 -17.59 3.93 8.25
N LEU A 69 -17.26 3.48 7.03
CA LEU A 69 -16.37 4.14 6.08
C LEU A 69 -17.08 4.63 4.81
N GLN A 70 -18.41 4.82 4.87
CA GLN A 70 -19.24 5.28 3.75
C GLN A 70 -18.82 6.65 3.17
N GLY A 71 -18.14 7.48 3.96
CA GLY A 71 -17.58 8.76 3.51
C GLY A 71 -16.32 8.62 2.64
N GLN A 72 -15.72 7.43 2.57
CA GLN A 72 -14.44 7.17 1.92
C GLN A 72 -14.57 6.43 0.58
N THR A 73 -15.79 6.26 0.05
CA THR A 73 -16.06 5.46 -1.16
C THR A 73 -15.19 5.81 -2.36
N ALA A 74 -14.90 7.10 -2.58
CA ALA A 74 -14.03 7.52 -3.68
C ALA A 74 -12.56 7.14 -3.45
N ALA A 75 -12.08 7.25 -2.21
CA ALA A 75 -10.71 6.89 -1.85
C ALA A 75 -10.50 5.37 -1.78
N LEU A 76 -11.55 4.61 -1.48
CA LEU A 76 -11.52 3.15 -1.32
C LEU A 76 -12.19 2.41 -2.49
N ALA A 77 -12.39 3.07 -3.63
CA ALA A 77 -13.11 2.50 -4.78
C ALA A 77 -12.48 1.22 -5.34
N GLN A 78 -11.18 1.02 -5.10
CA GLN A 78 -10.40 -0.15 -5.52
C GLN A 78 -10.02 -1.06 -4.35
N ALA A 79 -10.54 -0.79 -3.14
CA ALA A 79 -10.26 -1.60 -1.97
C ALA A 79 -11.19 -2.82 -1.94
N GLY A 80 -10.64 -3.96 -1.53
CA GLY A 80 -11.38 -5.19 -1.31
C GLY A 80 -10.97 -5.89 -0.02
N ASN A 81 -11.85 -6.74 0.49
CA ASN A 81 -11.54 -7.63 1.59
C ASN A 81 -12.15 -9.02 1.38
N SER A 82 -11.58 -10.00 2.07
CA SER A 82 -12.11 -11.35 2.18
C SER A 82 -11.75 -11.94 3.53
N ILE A 83 -12.74 -12.54 4.18
CA ILE A 83 -12.64 -13.16 5.49
C ILE A 83 -13.01 -14.63 5.34
N ILE A 84 -12.06 -15.48 5.71
CA ILE A 84 -12.17 -16.93 5.57
C ILE A 84 -12.07 -17.51 6.97
N ALA A 85 -13.22 -17.83 7.55
CA ALA A 85 -13.32 -18.48 8.85
C ALA A 85 -13.27 -20.01 8.69
N THR A 86 -12.42 -20.65 9.48
CA THR A 86 -12.28 -22.10 9.60
C THR A 86 -12.25 -22.46 11.08
N PRO A 87 -12.56 -23.70 11.50
CA PRO A 87 -12.53 -24.04 12.92
C PRO A 87 -11.15 -23.78 13.57
N GLY A 88 -11.07 -22.83 14.49
CA GLY A 88 -9.85 -22.46 15.23
C GLY A 88 -9.03 -21.34 14.58
N GLN A 89 -9.41 -20.85 13.39
CA GLN A 89 -8.64 -19.86 12.64
C GLN A 89 -9.51 -19.05 11.66
N THR A 90 -9.35 -17.73 11.70
CA THR A 90 -9.93 -16.81 10.73
C THR A 90 -8.84 -16.04 10.00
N THR A 91 -8.83 -16.12 8.67
CA THR A 91 -7.88 -15.40 7.81
C THR A 91 -8.56 -14.17 7.22
N VAL A 92 -7.95 -13.01 7.39
CA VAL A 92 -8.42 -11.73 6.87
C VAL A 92 -7.44 -11.28 5.80
N VAL A 93 -7.94 -11.03 4.60
CA VAL A 93 -7.17 -10.50 3.48
C VAL A 93 -7.80 -9.17 3.07
N THR A 94 -7.01 -8.10 3.02
CA THR A 94 -7.43 -6.80 2.49
C THR A 94 -6.46 -6.36 1.40
N TRP A 95 -6.96 -5.76 0.33
CA TRP A 95 -6.11 -5.34 -0.78
C TRP A 95 -6.62 -4.06 -1.42
N MET A 96 -5.75 -3.39 -2.17
CA MET A 96 -6.13 -2.24 -2.99
C MET A 96 -5.14 -1.98 -4.12
N ALA A 97 -5.66 -1.61 -5.29
CA ALA A 97 -4.84 -1.09 -6.36
C ALA A 97 -4.31 0.31 -5.99
N MET A 98 -2.99 0.48 -5.99
CA MET A 98 -2.31 1.74 -5.70
C MET A 98 -1.15 1.97 -6.66
N PRO A 99 -0.81 3.24 -6.99
CA PRO A 99 0.42 3.52 -7.74
C PRO A 99 1.65 3.20 -6.87
N ALA A 100 2.76 2.85 -7.51
CA ALA A 100 3.97 2.35 -6.81
C ALA A 100 4.50 3.31 -5.72
N ASN A 101 4.37 4.62 -5.92
CA ASN A 101 4.74 5.61 -4.89
C ASN A 101 3.83 5.51 -3.66
N ALA A 102 2.52 5.35 -3.84
CA ALA A 102 1.59 5.18 -2.72
C ALA A 102 1.77 3.84 -2.02
N GLN A 103 2.18 2.78 -2.74
CA GLN A 103 2.57 1.51 -2.12
C GLN A 103 3.80 1.67 -1.21
N ALA A 104 4.83 2.36 -1.70
CA ALA A 104 6.03 2.66 -0.91
C ALA A 104 5.69 3.53 0.31
N ASP A 105 4.85 4.54 0.13
CA ASP A 105 4.37 5.40 1.22
C ASP A 105 3.56 4.58 2.24
N THR A 106 2.73 3.65 1.79
CA THR A 106 1.95 2.75 2.66
C THR A 106 2.86 1.89 3.52
N LEU A 107 3.85 1.24 2.91
CA LEU A 107 4.82 0.40 3.62
C LEU A 107 5.69 1.21 4.60
N SER A 108 5.99 2.47 4.26
CA SER A 108 6.72 3.37 5.15
C SER A 108 5.87 3.88 6.31
N LEU A 109 4.58 4.18 6.07
CA LEU A 109 3.67 4.73 7.07
C LEU A 109 3.05 3.65 7.97
N SER A 110 3.09 2.39 7.56
CA SER A 110 2.59 1.27 8.35
C SER A 110 3.52 0.85 9.50
N ASP A 111 4.63 1.57 9.71
CA ASP A 111 5.53 1.46 10.87
C ASP A 111 5.94 0.02 11.23
N GLY A 112 6.33 -0.76 10.22
CA GLY A 112 6.77 -2.15 10.45
C GLY A 112 5.63 -3.15 10.58
N ASP A 113 4.42 -2.84 10.12
CA ASP A 113 3.36 -3.83 9.97
C ASP A 113 3.74 -4.91 8.94
N HIS A 114 4.23 -6.05 9.45
CA HIS A 114 4.65 -7.18 8.64
C HIS A 114 3.50 -7.96 7.99
N SER A 115 2.23 -7.62 8.29
CA SER A 115 1.10 -8.20 7.58
C SER A 115 0.95 -7.64 6.17
N ILE A 116 1.68 -6.57 5.81
CA ILE A 116 1.52 -5.83 4.56
C ILE A 116 2.60 -6.20 3.54
N GLY A 117 2.19 -6.32 2.28
CA GLY A 117 3.05 -6.65 1.17
C GLY A 117 2.40 -6.39 -0.19
N LEU A 118 2.92 -7.02 -1.24
CA LEU A 118 2.44 -6.92 -2.61
C LEU A 118 1.93 -8.27 -3.10
N SER A 119 0.78 -8.25 -3.79
CA SER A 119 0.24 -9.44 -4.42
C SER A 119 0.95 -9.75 -5.75
N ASN A 120 1.16 -11.03 -6.03
CA ASN A 120 1.57 -11.59 -7.32
C ASN A 120 0.42 -12.34 -8.02
N GLY A 121 -0.83 -12.15 -7.59
CA GLY A 121 -2.00 -12.88 -8.11
C GLY A 121 -2.50 -13.93 -7.12
N THR A 122 -1.71 -14.98 -6.93
CA THR A 122 -2.02 -16.14 -6.08
C THR A 122 -1.06 -16.32 -4.91
N SER A 123 -0.05 -15.46 -4.81
CA SER A 123 0.90 -15.38 -3.71
C SER A 123 1.19 -13.92 -3.39
N TRP A 124 1.94 -13.66 -2.32
CA TRP A 124 2.32 -12.31 -1.96
C TRP A 124 3.70 -12.25 -1.33
N THR A 125 4.31 -11.07 -1.39
CA THR A 125 5.62 -10.81 -0.81
C THR A 125 5.55 -9.67 0.19
N SER A 126 6.20 -9.80 1.34
CA SER A 126 6.41 -8.69 2.26
C SER A 126 7.84 -8.13 2.11
N PRO A 127 8.06 -6.82 2.30
CA PRO A 127 9.41 -6.25 2.29
C PRO A 127 10.34 -6.85 3.35
N TRP A 128 9.78 -7.33 4.46
CA TRP A 128 10.54 -7.81 5.62
C TRP A 128 10.89 -9.28 5.55
N PHE A 129 10.01 -10.11 5.00
CA PHE A 129 10.18 -11.58 5.00
C PHE A 129 10.26 -12.20 3.60
N GLY A 130 10.12 -11.40 2.54
CA GLY A 130 10.16 -11.90 1.17
C GLY A 130 8.87 -12.63 0.82
N ASP A 131 8.99 -13.80 0.19
CA ASP A 131 7.84 -14.61 -0.20
C ASP A 131 7.08 -15.13 1.03
N MET A 132 5.81 -14.75 1.13
CA MET A 132 4.91 -15.12 2.23
C MET A 132 4.02 -16.32 1.88
N GLY A 133 4.15 -16.87 0.68
CA GLY A 133 3.40 -18.01 0.20
C GLY A 133 2.06 -17.65 -0.45
N ALA A 134 1.19 -18.64 -0.53
CA ALA A 134 -0.05 -18.55 -1.29
C ALA A 134 -1.11 -17.67 -0.59
N LEU A 135 -1.85 -16.91 -1.38
CA LEU A 135 -3.07 -16.24 -0.95
C LEU A 135 -4.24 -17.22 -1.04
N PRO A 136 -5.19 -17.18 -0.09
CA PRO A 136 -6.34 -18.08 -0.10
C PRO A 136 -7.40 -17.69 -1.16
N LEU A 137 -7.22 -16.55 -1.83
CA LEU A 137 -8.00 -16.08 -2.96
C LEU A 137 -7.09 -15.38 -3.99
N MET A 138 -7.60 -15.17 -5.19
CA MET A 138 -6.92 -14.36 -6.20
C MET A 138 -7.04 -12.87 -5.86
N VAL A 139 -5.91 -12.21 -5.67
CA VAL A 139 -5.80 -10.75 -5.52
C VAL A 139 -5.03 -10.21 -6.72
N PRO A 140 -5.48 -9.16 -7.42
CA PRO A 140 -4.77 -8.65 -8.60
C PRO A 140 -3.27 -8.42 -8.34
N ALA A 141 -2.45 -8.83 -9.31
CA ALA A 141 -1.00 -8.69 -9.19
C ALA A 141 -0.62 -7.20 -9.20
N GLY A 142 0.27 -6.82 -8.27
CA GLY A 142 0.70 -5.44 -8.07
C GLY A 142 -0.15 -4.66 -7.07
N ASP A 143 -1.23 -5.21 -6.53
CA ASP A 143 -1.99 -4.56 -5.45
C ASP A 143 -1.23 -4.65 -4.12
N ILE A 144 -1.37 -3.61 -3.28
CA ILE A 144 -0.97 -3.72 -1.88
C ILE A 144 -1.94 -4.69 -1.20
N VAL A 145 -1.43 -5.59 -0.38
CA VAL A 145 -2.21 -6.60 0.32
C VAL A 145 -1.79 -6.66 1.78
N SER A 146 -2.76 -6.85 2.67
CA SER A 146 -2.52 -7.21 4.07
C SER A 146 -3.19 -8.53 4.37
N VAL A 147 -2.43 -9.46 4.97
CA VAL A 147 -2.92 -10.78 5.38
C VAL A 147 -2.71 -10.96 6.88
N VAL A 148 -3.80 -11.14 7.61
CA VAL A 148 -3.80 -11.37 9.06
C VAL A 148 -4.48 -12.68 9.36
N ILE A 149 -3.87 -13.49 10.22
CA ILE A 149 -4.45 -14.74 10.70
C ILE A 149 -4.76 -14.58 12.19
N LEU A 150 -6.04 -14.63 12.53
CA LEU A 150 -6.53 -14.65 13.89
C LEU A 150 -6.74 -16.11 14.30
N SER A 151 -6.23 -16.48 15.48
CA SER A 151 -6.39 -17.83 16.04
C SER A 151 -6.75 -17.75 17.51
N GLY A 152 -7.49 -18.74 18.01
CA GLY A 152 -7.93 -18.78 19.40
C GLY A 152 -9.41 -19.18 19.54
N THR A 153 -9.92 -19.15 20.78
CA THR A 153 -11.32 -19.48 21.06
C THR A 153 -12.26 -18.46 20.41
N GLY A 154 -13.03 -18.88 19.41
CA GLY A 154 -13.98 -18.04 18.69
C GLY A 154 -13.61 -17.79 17.22
N PHE A 155 -12.37 -18.08 16.81
CA PHE A 155 -11.92 -17.95 15.42
C PHE A 155 -11.81 -19.27 14.71
#